data_AF-A0A4Y9SGN3-F1
#
_entry.id   AF-A0A4Y9SGN3-F1
#
_cell.length_a   1.000
_cell.length_b   1.000
_cell.length_c   1.000
_cell.angle_alpha   90.00
_cell.angle_beta   90.00
_cell.angle_gamma   90.00
#
_symmetry.space_group_name_H-M   'P 1'
#
loop_
_entity.id
_entity.type
_entity.pdbx_description
1 polymer ?
#
loop_
_entity_poly.entity_id
_entity_poly.type
_entity_poly.pdbx_seq_one_letter_code
_entity_poly.pdbx_strand_id
1 'polypeptide(L)'
;MMKKLNSMAAALMVAGLGIGGAQASETFQGVTFTTSYVGNVLTVEIDAAARNGDWALATTIGALQVKDVGTFDSVSMTGPGAASSWAISPLELDANGCMGGSHVGMNACASGTHVALTDDMIFTYTFTGTGLDLTDPHLKVNFFVGDNDQKVGSLLSENIAAVPEPGEYAMLLGGLAVIGLALKRRAR
;
A
#
# COMPACT_ATOMS: atom_id res chain seq x y z
N MET A 1 -51.65 3.06 -46.49
CA MET A 1 -50.45 3.89 -46.29
C MET A 1 -50.16 3.93 -44.79
N MET A 2 -49.29 3.04 -44.29
CA MET A 2 -48.96 2.87 -42.87
C MET A 2 -47.89 3.88 -42.45
N LYS A 3 -48.06 4.56 -41.31
CA LYS A 3 -46.96 5.21 -40.59
C LYS A 3 -46.84 4.57 -39.21
N LYS A 4 -45.76 3.82 -39.03
CA LYS A 4 -45.33 3.19 -37.78
C LYS A 4 -44.88 4.28 -36.80
N LEU A 5 -45.34 4.21 -35.55
CA LEU A 5 -44.76 4.97 -34.44
C LEU A 5 -43.61 4.14 -33.85
N ASN A 6 -42.40 4.70 -33.94
CA ASN A 6 -41.17 4.12 -33.44
C ASN A 6 -41.13 4.12 -31.91
N SER A 7 -40.84 2.96 -31.34
CA SER A 7 -40.46 2.77 -29.94
C SER A 7 -39.14 3.50 -29.62
N MET A 8 -39.17 4.45 -28.68
CA MET A 8 -37.95 4.98 -28.08
C MET A 8 -37.41 3.97 -27.05
N ALA A 9 -36.34 3.26 -27.41
CA ALA A 9 -35.52 2.54 -26.47
C ALA A 9 -34.53 3.52 -25.82
N ALA A 10 -34.65 3.73 -24.51
CA ALA A 10 -33.64 4.45 -23.74
C ALA A 10 -32.44 3.52 -23.52
N ALA A 11 -31.34 3.78 -24.23
CA ALA A 11 -30.07 3.13 -23.99
C ALA A 11 -29.46 3.63 -22.68
N LEU A 12 -29.48 2.80 -21.65
CA LEU A 12 -28.74 3.03 -20.41
C LEU A 12 -27.25 2.72 -20.71
N MET A 13 -26.45 3.74 -21.00
CA MET A 13 -24.99 3.57 -21.02
C MET A 13 -24.53 3.30 -19.60
N VAL A 14 -24.22 2.04 -19.28
CA VAL A 14 -23.42 1.70 -18.10
C VAL A 14 -22.00 2.14 -18.42
N ALA A 15 -21.62 3.30 -17.89
CA ALA A 15 -20.22 3.70 -17.86
C ALA A 15 -19.47 2.65 -17.02
N GLY A 16 -18.59 1.89 -17.67
CA GLY A 16 -17.67 1.01 -16.97
C GLY A 16 -16.75 1.86 -16.11
N LEU A 17 -17.03 1.92 -14.81
CA LEU A 17 -16.10 2.42 -13.82
C LEU A 17 -14.92 1.44 -13.81
N GLY A 18 -13.82 1.81 -14.44
CA GLY A 18 -12.55 1.11 -14.28
C GLY A 18 -12.22 1.09 -12.79
N ILE A 19 -12.12 -0.11 -12.23
CA ILE A 19 -11.82 -0.37 -10.82
C ILE A 19 -10.30 -0.21 -10.66
N GLY A 20 -9.82 1.03 -10.71
CA GLY A 20 -8.45 1.34 -10.29
C GLY A 20 -8.47 1.48 -8.77
N GLY A 21 -7.68 0.65 -8.08
CA GLY A 21 -7.47 0.77 -6.63
C GLY A 21 -7.06 2.19 -6.26
N ALA A 22 -7.57 2.73 -5.16
CA ALA A 22 -7.05 3.97 -4.63
C ALA A 22 -5.70 3.66 -3.98
N GLN A 23 -4.65 4.29 -4.45
CA GLN A 23 -3.27 4.10 -4.00
C GLN A 23 -2.69 5.47 -3.66
N ALA A 24 -1.90 5.54 -2.60
CA ALA A 24 -1.03 6.69 -2.36
C ALA A 24 0.38 6.35 -2.83
N SER A 25 1.06 7.32 -3.43
CA SER A 25 2.38 7.10 -3.99
C SER A 25 3.26 8.30 -3.71
N GLU A 26 4.47 8.05 -3.23
CA GLU A 26 5.49 9.06 -2.98
C GLU A 26 6.78 8.67 -3.67
N THR A 27 7.41 9.63 -4.36
CA THR A 27 8.69 9.41 -5.03
C THR A 27 9.79 10.14 -4.28
N PHE A 28 10.79 9.39 -3.80
CA PHE A 28 11.97 9.94 -3.17
C PHE A 28 13.23 9.39 -3.85
N GLN A 29 14.10 10.30 -4.28
CA GLN A 29 15.36 9.96 -4.96
C GLN A 29 15.21 8.95 -6.12
N GLY A 30 14.14 9.13 -6.90
CA GLY A 30 13.85 8.30 -8.07
C GLY A 30 13.33 6.89 -7.75
N VAL A 31 13.04 6.60 -6.48
CA VAL A 31 12.30 5.40 -6.06
C VAL A 31 10.90 5.80 -5.71
N THR A 32 9.92 5.08 -6.24
CA THR A 32 8.51 5.31 -5.94
C THR A 32 8.02 4.26 -4.96
N PHE A 33 7.34 4.73 -3.92
CA PHE A 33 6.72 3.90 -2.90
C PHE A 33 5.22 4.07 -2.99
N THR A 34 4.52 2.99 -3.32
CA THR A 34 3.06 2.99 -3.47
C THR A 34 2.44 2.15 -2.36
N THR A 35 1.43 2.67 -1.68
CA THR A 35 0.73 1.97 -0.61
C THR A 35 -0.77 1.86 -0.86
N SER A 36 -1.33 0.72 -0.47
CA SER A 36 -2.77 0.47 -0.47
C SER A 36 -3.14 -0.48 0.68
N TYR A 37 -4.40 -0.47 1.10
CA TYR A 37 -4.86 -1.42 2.11
C TYR A 37 -6.29 -1.93 1.87
N VAL A 38 -6.53 -3.16 2.33
CA VAL A 38 -7.83 -3.82 2.37
C VAL A 38 -7.99 -4.55 3.69
N GLY A 39 -8.93 -4.10 4.52
CA GLY A 39 -9.14 -4.67 5.84
C GLY A 39 -7.87 -4.61 6.69
N ASN A 40 -7.28 -5.78 6.95
CA ASN A 40 -6.07 -5.94 7.77
C ASN A 40 -4.79 -6.16 6.95
N VAL A 41 -4.83 -5.93 5.64
CA VAL A 41 -3.71 -6.13 4.73
C VAL A 41 -3.23 -4.80 4.19
N LEU A 42 -1.97 -4.45 4.45
CA LEU A 42 -1.27 -3.30 3.87
C LEU A 42 -0.30 -3.81 2.80
N THR A 43 -0.39 -3.27 1.60
CA THR A 43 0.55 -3.53 0.51
C THR A 43 1.44 -2.32 0.31
N VAL A 44 2.74 -2.56 0.20
CA VAL A 44 3.76 -1.59 -0.17
C VAL A 44 4.45 -2.08 -1.43
N GLU A 45 4.36 -1.29 -2.47
CA GLU A 45 5.04 -1.48 -3.75
C GLU A 45 6.22 -0.53 -3.83
N ILE A 46 7.37 -1.04 -4.28
CA ILE A 46 8.59 -0.25 -4.44
C ILE A 46 9.09 -0.39 -5.87
N ASP A 47 9.11 0.74 -6.59
CA ASP A 47 9.70 0.86 -7.92
C ASP A 47 11.04 1.55 -7.83
N ALA A 48 12.11 0.77 -7.99
CA ALA A 48 13.45 1.23 -7.68
C ALA A 48 14.36 1.39 -8.91
N ALA A 49 13.95 1.10 -10.15
CA ALA A 49 14.88 1.13 -11.29
C ALA A 49 15.46 2.52 -11.59
N ALA A 50 14.76 3.60 -11.20
CA ALA A 50 15.15 4.98 -11.47
C ALA A 50 15.90 5.66 -10.29
N ARG A 51 16.41 4.89 -9.32
CA ARG A 51 17.23 5.36 -8.19
C ARG A 51 18.25 6.42 -8.61
N ASN A 52 18.29 7.52 -7.88
CA ASN A 52 19.22 8.62 -8.07
C ASN A 52 19.67 9.21 -6.72
N GLY A 53 20.39 10.34 -6.76
CA GLY A 53 20.90 11.00 -5.56
C GLY A 53 21.80 10.09 -4.73
N ASP A 54 21.62 10.12 -3.42
CA ASP A 54 22.35 9.31 -2.45
C ASP A 54 22.01 7.82 -2.54
N TRP A 55 20.95 7.44 -3.27
CA TRP A 55 20.55 6.05 -3.53
C TRP A 55 21.03 5.53 -4.89
N ALA A 56 21.76 6.33 -5.68
CA ALA A 56 22.19 5.94 -7.02
C ALA A 56 23.02 4.64 -7.07
N LEU A 57 23.75 4.32 -5.99
CA LEU A 57 24.57 3.10 -5.89
C LEU A 57 23.87 1.92 -5.21
N ALA A 58 22.62 2.10 -4.76
CA ALA A 58 21.89 1.03 -4.12
C ALA A 58 21.58 -0.09 -5.12
N THR A 59 21.85 -1.33 -4.70
CA THR A 59 21.59 -2.53 -5.49
C THR A 59 20.63 -3.50 -4.81
N THR A 60 20.45 -3.39 -3.49
CA THR A 60 19.65 -4.31 -2.68
C THR A 60 18.84 -3.59 -1.60
N ILE A 61 17.75 -4.21 -1.16
CA ILE A 61 16.98 -3.87 0.05
C ILE A 61 17.17 -4.98 1.08
N GLY A 62 17.37 -4.60 2.33
CA GLY A 62 17.55 -5.54 3.46
C GLY A 62 16.58 -5.34 4.62
N ALA A 63 15.87 -4.21 4.65
CA ALA A 63 14.89 -3.92 5.68
C ALA A 63 13.81 -2.95 5.21
N LEU A 64 12.58 -3.19 5.66
CA LEU A 64 11.39 -2.40 5.42
C LEU A 64 10.60 -2.32 6.72
N GLN A 65 10.20 -1.12 7.11
CA GLN A 65 9.38 -0.92 8.30
C GLN A 65 8.13 -0.11 7.97
N VAL A 66 7.02 -0.57 8.52
CA VAL A 66 5.80 0.23 8.67
C VAL A 66 5.58 0.52 10.16
N LYS A 67 5.28 1.77 10.50
CA LYS A 67 5.00 2.20 11.88
C LYS A 67 3.78 3.12 11.92
N ASP A 68 3.39 3.49 13.13
CA ASP A 68 2.22 4.33 13.40
C ASP A 68 0.91 3.68 12.92
N VAL A 69 0.88 2.34 12.90
CA VAL A 69 -0.27 1.54 12.41
C VAL A 69 -1.31 1.21 13.49
N GLY A 70 -1.35 1.99 14.57
CA GLY A 70 -2.14 1.69 15.76
C GLY A 70 -1.59 0.51 16.58
N THR A 71 -2.48 -0.40 17.00
CA THR A 71 -2.15 -1.61 17.80
C THR A 71 -2.64 -2.87 17.12
N PHE A 72 -1.87 -3.95 17.19
CA PHE A 72 -2.20 -5.26 16.62
C PHE A 72 -1.71 -6.39 17.52
N ASP A 73 -2.29 -7.58 17.40
CA ASP A 73 -1.89 -8.76 18.19
C ASP A 73 -0.70 -9.48 17.57
N SER A 74 -0.66 -9.53 16.24
CA SER A 74 0.45 -10.07 15.46
C SER A 74 0.45 -9.50 14.04
N VAL A 75 1.61 -9.60 13.38
CA VAL A 75 1.83 -9.19 12.00
C VAL A 75 2.68 -10.26 11.30
N SER A 76 2.38 -10.52 10.03
CA SER A 76 3.24 -11.26 9.11
C SER A 76 3.51 -10.43 7.86
N MET A 77 4.58 -10.74 7.14
CA MET A 77 4.95 -10.07 5.90
C MET A 77 5.36 -11.09 4.85
N THR A 78 4.90 -10.90 3.63
CA THR A 78 5.46 -11.57 2.44
C THR A 78 6.14 -10.54 1.54
N GLY A 79 7.10 -10.98 0.74
CA GLY A 79 7.84 -10.12 -0.18
C GLY A 79 8.55 -10.92 -1.26
N PRO A 80 9.21 -10.23 -2.22
CA PRO A 80 9.88 -10.88 -3.34
C PRO A 80 11.12 -11.68 -2.89
N GLY A 81 11.38 -12.80 -3.56
CA GLY A 81 12.58 -13.61 -3.33
C GLY A 81 12.78 -13.98 -1.86
N ALA A 82 13.95 -13.65 -1.31
CA ALA A 82 14.31 -13.96 0.07
C ALA A 82 13.50 -13.16 1.11
N ALA A 83 12.85 -12.04 0.72
CA ALA A 83 12.02 -11.24 1.62
C ALA A 83 10.79 -11.97 2.14
N SER A 84 10.34 -13.03 1.45
CA SER A 84 9.30 -13.95 1.93
C SER A 84 9.65 -14.66 3.25
N SER A 85 10.92 -14.64 3.65
CA SER A 85 11.43 -15.26 4.88
C SER A 85 11.99 -14.25 5.90
N TRP A 86 11.79 -12.95 5.67
CA TRP A 86 12.25 -11.92 6.60
C TRP A 86 11.54 -12.04 7.96
N ALA A 87 12.31 -11.82 9.02
CA ALA A 87 11.78 -11.79 10.38
C ALA A 87 11.21 -10.40 10.66
N ILE A 88 10.13 -10.36 11.46
CA ILE A 88 9.54 -9.10 11.92
C ILE A 88 9.94 -8.85 13.37
N SER A 89 10.45 -7.65 13.60
CA SER A 89 10.84 -7.13 14.91
C SER A 89 9.90 -5.98 15.31
N PRO A 90 9.58 -5.85 16.61
CA PRO A 90 8.91 -4.68 17.16
C PRO A 90 9.87 -3.51 17.41
N LEU A 91 11.12 -3.61 16.97
CA LEU A 91 12.12 -2.54 17.08
C LEU A 91 12.13 -1.66 15.83
N GLU A 92 12.53 -0.42 16.00
CA GLU A 92 12.50 0.56 14.90
C GLU A 92 13.63 0.31 13.89
N LEU A 93 13.38 0.64 12.62
CA LEU A 93 14.42 0.67 11.61
C LEU A 93 15.30 1.91 11.81
N ASP A 94 16.58 1.67 12.08
CA ASP A 94 17.61 2.70 12.16
C ASP A 94 18.79 2.40 11.23
N ALA A 95 19.93 3.06 11.45
CA ALA A 95 21.14 2.87 10.66
C ALA A 95 21.74 1.47 10.77
N ASN A 96 21.41 0.71 11.81
CA ASN A 96 21.92 -0.64 12.08
C ASN A 96 20.87 -1.73 11.80
N GLY A 97 19.72 -1.39 11.20
CA GLY A 97 18.63 -2.32 10.92
C GLY A 97 17.48 -2.22 11.93
N CYS A 98 16.72 -3.30 12.09
CA CYS A 98 15.56 -3.36 12.99
C CYS A 98 15.97 -3.48 14.46
N MET A 99 16.73 -2.50 14.97
CA MET A 99 17.31 -2.49 16.33
C MET A 99 17.05 -1.18 17.10
N GLY A 100 16.33 -0.23 16.49
CA GLY A 100 16.01 1.06 17.08
C GLY A 100 15.05 0.96 18.28
N GLY A 101 15.12 1.95 19.16
CA GLY A 101 14.45 1.96 20.46
C GLY A 101 12.93 2.22 20.45
N SER A 102 12.40 2.56 21.63
CA SER A 102 10.96 2.73 21.88
C SER A 102 10.35 3.85 21.04
N HIS A 103 9.20 3.56 20.44
CA HIS A 103 8.33 4.53 19.77
C HIS A 103 6.92 4.47 20.38
N VAL A 104 6.05 5.40 19.98
CA VAL A 104 4.63 5.38 20.34
C VAL A 104 3.91 4.43 19.36
N GLY A 105 2.99 3.60 19.85
CA GLY A 105 2.28 2.59 19.04
C GLY A 105 3.06 1.30 18.82
N MET A 106 2.61 0.46 17.87
CA MET A 106 3.33 -0.74 17.41
C MET A 106 3.89 -0.53 16.01
N ASN A 107 5.02 -1.14 15.71
CA ASN A 107 5.68 -1.14 14.41
C ASN A 107 5.90 -2.57 13.90
N ALA A 108 6.13 -2.70 12.61
CA ALA A 108 6.49 -3.95 11.98
C ALA A 108 7.75 -3.72 11.14
N CYS A 109 8.93 -3.94 11.74
CA CYS A 109 10.20 -3.85 11.04
C CYS A 109 10.60 -5.23 10.53
N ALA A 110 10.50 -5.43 9.22
CA ALA A 110 10.88 -6.66 8.54
C ALA A 110 12.32 -6.55 8.02
N SER A 111 13.15 -7.56 8.28
CA SER A 111 14.51 -7.63 7.76
C SER A 111 15.01 -9.07 7.62
N GLY A 112 16.05 -9.25 6.81
CA GLY A 112 16.70 -10.54 6.60
C GLY A 112 17.65 -10.50 5.40
N THR A 113 17.82 -11.62 4.72
CA THR A 113 18.69 -11.71 3.53
C THR A 113 18.31 -10.67 2.49
N HIS A 114 19.30 -9.94 1.99
CA HIS A 114 19.12 -8.88 1.02
C HIS A 114 18.46 -9.38 -0.28
N VAL A 115 17.62 -8.53 -0.86
CA VAL A 115 16.94 -8.78 -2.14
C VAL A 115 17.39 -7.72 -3.13
N ALA A 116 17.72 -8.13 -4.36
CA ALA A 116 18.09 -7.21 -5.43
C ALA A 116 16.94 -6.22 -5.73
N LEU A 117 17.28 -4.94 -5.88
CA LEU A 117 16.31 -3.90 -6.19
C LEU A 117 15.86 -3.99 -7.64
N THR A 118 14.55 -4.10 -7.84
CA THR A 118 13.88 -4.09 -9.14
C THR A 118 12.73 -3.08 -9.13
N ASP A 119 11.98 -3.01 -10.22
CA ASP A 119 10.62 -2.43 -10.20
C ASP A 119 9.61 -3.47 -9.71
N ASP A 120 8.39 -3.01 -9.40
CA ASP A 120 7.24 -3.81 -8.99
C ASP A 120 7.53 -4.73 -7.77
N MET A 121 8.34 -4.27 -6.82
CA MET A 121 8.65 -5.03 -5.61
C MET A 121 7.49 -4.95 -4.62
N ILE A 122 6.67 -6.01 -4.53
CA ILE A 122 5.48 -6.04 -3.68
C ILE A 122 5.76 -6.69 -2.32
N PHE A 123 5.57 -5.91 -1.27
CA PHE A 123 5.59 -6.34 0.13
C PHE A 123 4.19 -6.27 0.71
N THR A 124 3.73 -7.34 1.36
CA THR A 124 2.38 -7.41 1.91
C THR A 124 2.44 -7.73 3.39
N TYR A 125 2.02 -6.77 4.22
CA TYR A 125 1.85 -6.93 5.66
C TYR A 125 0.41 -7.37 5.96
N THR A 126 0.25 -8.43 6.74
CA THR A 126 -1.04 -8.91 7.23
C THR A 126 -1.08 -8.81 8.75
N PHE A 127 -1.96 -7.97 9.28
CA PHE A 127 -2.12 -7.71 10.71
C PHE A 127 -3.28 -8.50 11.30
N THR A 128 -3.28 -8.69 12.61
CA THR A 128 -4.42 -9.24 13.37
C THR A 128 -4.68 -8.36 14.59
N GLY A 129 -5.90 -8.39 15.13
CA GLY A 129 -6.29 -7.56 16.28
C GLY A 129 -7.34 -6.52 15.92
N THR A 130 -7.63 -5.61 16.85
CA THR A 130 -8.82 -4.73 16.78
C THR A 130 -8.53 -3.23 16.85
N GLY A 131 -7.27 -2.82 16.98
CA GLY A 131 -6.87 -1.40 17.06
C GLY A 131 -5.97 -0.96 15.91
N LEU A 132 -6.07 -1.61 14.76
CA LEU A 132 -5.28 -1.30 13.57
C LEU A 132 -5.74 0.05 12.98
N ASP A 133 -4.77 0.90 12.65
CA ASP A 133 -4.99 2.16 11.94
C ASP A 133 -4.02 2.23 10.74
N LEU A 134 -4.54 2.11 9.52
CA LEU A 134 -3.74 2.18 8.30
C LEU A 134 -3.97 3.47 7.53
N THR A 135 -4.53 4.50 8.16
CA THR A 135 -4.88 5.75 7.46
C THR A 135 -3.67 6.62 7.15
N ASP A 136 -2.62 6.57 7.98
CA ASP A 136 -1.38 7.33 7.79
C ASP A 136 -0.14 6.55 8.27
N PRO A 137 0.17 5.39 7.65
CA PRO A 137 1.33 4.60 8.04
C PRO A 137 2.62 5.35 7.67
N HIS A 138 3.60 5.27 8.56
CA HIS A 138 4.92 5.83 8.31
C HIS A 138 5.88 4.74 7.83
N LEU A 139 6.44 4.94 6.64
CA LEU A 139 7.31 4.01 5.94
C LEU A 139 8.78 4.34 6.20
N LYS A 140 9.57 3.32 6.53
CA LYS A 140 11.02 3.41 6.52
C LYS A 140 11.68 2.32 5.70
N VAL A 141 12.76 2.69 5.01
CA VAL A 141 13.48 1.79 4.08
C VAL A 141 14.97 2.01 4.16
N ASN A 142 15.72 0.90 4.19
CA ASN A 142 17.17 0.89 4.03
C ASN A 142 17.57 0.17 2.74
N PHE A 143 18.39 0.85 1.93
CA PHE A 143 19.04 0.27 0.77
C PHE A 143 20.54 0.10 0.98
N PHE A 144 21.14 -0.83 0.23
CA PHE A 144 22.50 -1.30 0.43
C PHE A 144 23.24 -1.51 -0.90
N VAL A 145 24.58 -1.54 -0.85
CA VAL A 145 25.42 -2.10 -1.94
C VAL A 145 25.72 -3.57 -1.63
N GLY A 146 25.30 -4.44 -2.54
CA GLY A 146 25.44 -5.90 -2.41
C GLY A 146 24.82 -6.45 -1.13
N ASP A 147 25.47 -7.48 -0.58
CA ASP A 147 24.96 -8.23 0.58
C ASP A 147 25.76 -7.93 1.87
N ASN A 148 26.60 -6.88 1.88
CA ASN A 148 27.61 -6.66 2.92
C ASN A 148 27.16 -5.69 4.04
N ASP A 149 25.86 -5.54 4.31
CA ASP A 149 25.28 -4.57 5.26
C ASP A 149 25.76 -3.11 5.11
N GLN A 150 26.38 -2.78 3.97
CA GLN A 150 26.85 -1.44 3.65
C GLN A 150 25.67 -0.60 3.18
N LYS A 151 25.05 0.09 4.13
CA LYS A 151 23.93 0.99 3.87
C LYS A 151 24.35 2.10 2.88
N VAL A 152 23.45 2.41 1.96
CA VAL A 152 23.59 3.48 0.97
C VAL A 152 22.59 4.59 1.26
N GLY A 153 23.10 5.82 1.29
CA GLY A 153 22.31 7.04 1.39
C GLY A 153 21.45 7.17 2.64
N SER A 154 20.46 8.06 2.52
CA SER A 154 19.55 8.42 3.61
C SER A 154 18.57 7.28 3.94
N LEU A 155 18.16 7.20 5.21
CA LEU A 155 17.04 6.36 5.64
C LEU A 155 15.76 7.05 5.16
N LEU A 156 14.91 6.37 4.38
CA LEU A 156 13.56 6.89 4.11
C LEU A 156 12.79 6.92 5.43
N SER A 157 12.03 7.99 5.67
CA SER A 157 11.22 8.13 6.87
C SER A 157 10.05 9.06 6.56
N GLU A 158 9.05 8.57 5.86
CA GLU A 158 7.95 9.39 5.34
C GLU A 158 6.59 8.81 5.69
N ASN A 159 5.60 9.69 5.89
CA ASN A 159 4.20 9.30 5.99
C ASN A 159 3.66 9.06 4.59
N ILE A 160 3.10 7.89 4.32
CA ILE A 160 2.46 7.58 3.04
C ILE A 160 1.04 7.14 3.36
N ALA A 161 0.11 8.09 3.32
CA ALA A 161 -1.29 7.88 3.69
C ALA A 161 -1.94 6.82 2.79
N ALA A 162 -2.02 5.58 3.26
CA ALA A 162 -2.62 4.51 2.48
C ALA A 162 -4.10 4.82 2.27
N VAL A 163 -4.60 4.63 1.04
CA VAL A 163 -5.99 4.93 0.72
C VAL A 163 -6.81 3.64 0.76
N PRO A 164 -7.98 3.61 1.44
CA PRO A 164 -8.83 2.43 1.43
C PRO A 164 -9.28 2.11 0.00
N GLU A 165 -9.25 0.83 -0.36
CA GLU A 165 -9.60 0.43 -1.71
C GLU A 165 -11.04 0.84 -2.12
N PRO A 166 -11.30 1.02 -3.43
CA PRO A 166 -12.54 1.55 -3.97
C PRO A 166 -13.77 0.71 -3.63
N GLY A 167 -13.61 -0.53 -3.15
CA GLY A 167 -14.73 -1.39 -2.76
C GLY A 167 -15.66 -0.73 -1.75
N GLU A 168 -15.12 0.03 -0.79
CA GLU A 168 -15.94 0.78 0.18
C GLU A 168 -16.74 1.89 -0.49
N TYR A 169 -16.11 2.63 -1.41
CA TYR A 169 -16.77 3.67 -2.19
C TYR A 169 -17.77 3.11 -3.20
N ALA A 170 -17.48 1.98 -3.83
CA ALA A 170 -18.37 1.29 -4.75
C ALA A 170 -19.61 0.76 -4.02
N MET A 171 -19.46 0.25 -2.80
CA MET A 171 -20.57 -0.16 -1.94
C MET A 171 -21.38 1.04 -1.44
N LEU A 172 -20.72 2.15 -1.07
CA LEU A 172 -21.39 3.40 -0.69
C LEU A 172 -22.20 3.98 -1.86
N LEU A 173 -21.57 4.11 -3.03
CA LEU A 173 -22.22 4.61 -4.24
C LEU A 173 -23.30 3.66 -4.74
N GLY A 174 -23.06 2.35 -4.69
CA GLY A 174 -24.05 1.31 -4.98
C GLY A 174 -25.26 1.40 -4.04
N GLY A 175 -25.03 1.58 -2.74
CA GLY A 175 -26.08 1.79 -1.75
C GLY A 175 -26.91 3.05 -2.02
N LEU A 176 -26.25 4.18 -2.30
CA LEU A 176 -26.91 5.44 -2.65
C LEU A 176 -27.74 5.32 -3.94
N ALA A 177 -27.25 4.60 -4.95
CA ALA A 177 -27.97 4.35 -6.18
C ALA A 177 -29.26 3.54 -5.94
N VAL A 178 -29.20 2.50 -5.10
CA VAL A 178 -30.38 1.71 -4.71
C VAL A 178 -31.40 2.57 -3.95
N ILE A 179 -30.96 3.40 -3.00
CA ILE A 179 -31.82 4.33 -2.25
C ILE A 179 -32.50 5.31 -3.21
N GLY A 180 -31.74 5.92 -4.13
CA GLY A 180 -32.28 6.85 -5.13
C GLY A 180 -33.36 6.20 -6.02
N LEU A 181 -33.14 4.96 -6.45
CA LEU A 181 -34.12 4.20 -7.23
C LEU A 181 -35.38 3.86 -6.42
N ALA A 182 -35.24 3.50 -5.15
CA ALA A 182 -36.36 3.20 -4.26
C ALA A 182 -37.23 4.44 -3.99
N LEU A 183 -36.60 5.59 -3.73
CA LEU A 183 -37.30 6.87 -3.54
C LEU A 183 -38.05 7.31 -4.81
N LYS A 184 -37.43 7.16 -5.98
CA LYS A 184 -38.08 7.46 -7.27
C LYS A 184 -39.29 6.57 -7.56
N ARG A 185 -39.27 5.31 -7.14
CA ARG A 185 -40.41 4.38 -7.28
C ARG A 185 -41.56 4.72 -6.36
N ARG A 186 -41.28 5.26 -5.17
CA ARG A 186 -42.31 5.65 -4.19
C ARG A 186 -42.98 6.99 -4.51
N ALA A 187 -42.31 7.85 -5.28
CA ALA A 187 -42.84 9.13 -5.75
C ALA A 187 -43.71 9.02 -7.01
N ARG A 188 -43.86 7.82 -7.58
CA ARG A 188 -44.78 7.50 -8.68
C ARG A 188 -45.96 6.71 -8.14
#